data_AF-A0A4Q2Z9E5-F1
#
_entry.id   AF-A0A4Q2Z9E5-F1
#
_cell.length_a   1.000
_cell.length_b   1.000
_cell.length_c   1.000
_cell.angle_alpha   90.00
_cell.angle_beta   90.00
_cell.angle_gamma   90.00
#
_symmetry.space_group_name_H-M   'P 1'
#
loop_
_entity.id
_entity.type
_entity.pdbx_description
1 polymer ?
#
loop_
_entity_poly.entity_id
_entity_poly.type
_entity_poly.pdbx_seq_one_letter_code
_entity_poly.pdbx_strand_id
1 'polypeptide(L)'
;MIEFDGISFNDLISRRIMGELGGHDPSYAELAQDQVPNRVTRYSFMAAIARINGLPFFPKVAEFCDGALHATCDSTVMTRGFFAPLCLSGPDKLIVATANPWSPLPEEYLAPRFPNFEIVKIVTLASEIARAIESVATNNGPSKSDLEAIDVEDMDDGIHDFDVTTDYAEPMAQLIATIMSDSVRTRASDIHFKVEKETFYYCFRVDGDIGPKVEIPMKLKDRLDAFLLNLMKLPTEIRNTTPGISGRFTISYFHRPIDIRYERHRTYRGYHVTMRLLDKSNINVTLGKGTLAFDDDTMFALNKVMKIPAGIIVMSGPTGSGKS
;
A
#
# COMPACT_ATOMS: atom_id res chain seq x y z
N MET A 1 -24.12 4.31 16.86
CA MET A 1 -23.10 3.99 15.83
C MET A 1 -22.60 2.59 16.08
N ILE A 2 -22.63 1.71 15.08
CA ILE A 2 -22.05 0.36 15.16
C ILE A 2 -20.65 0.41 14.56
N GLU A 3 -19.67 -0.19 15.23
CA GLU A 3 -18.33 -0.43 14.71
C GLU A 3 -18.11 -1.94 14.57
N PHE A 4 -17.88 -2.42 13.35
CA PHE A 4 -17.83 -3.86 13.08
C PHE A 4 -16.79 -4.16 11.99
N ASP A 5 -15.92 -5.14 12.25
CA ASP A 5 -14.83 -5.55 11.33
C ASP A 5 -13.92 -4.38 10.89
N GLY A 6 -13.70 -3.39 11.77
CA GLY A 6 -12.88 -2.20 11.51
C GLY A 6 -13.58 -1.10 10.71
N ILE A 7 -14.90 -1.24 10.46
CA ILE A 7 -15.71 -0.27 9.73
C ILE A 7 -16.72 0.38 10.68
N SER A 8 -16.81 1.71 10.63
CA SER A 8 -17.77 2.48 11.42
C SER A 8 -19.00 2.84 10.59
N PHE A 9 -20.18 2.49 11.10
CA PHE A 9 -21.46 2.75 10.46
C PHE A 9 -22.23 3.82 11.22
N ASN A 10 -22.62 4.90 10.52
CA ASN A 10 -23.40 5.98 11.12
C ASN A 10 -24.77 5.47 11.66
N ASP A 11 -25.45 6.30 12.45
CA ASP A 11 -26.69 5.88 13.13
C ASP A 11 -27.84 5.51 12.18
N LEU A 12 -27.87 6.08 10.97
CA LEU A 12 -28.88 5.74 9.98
C LEU A 12 -28.65 4.35 9.40
N ILE A 13 -27.40 4.05 9.01
CA ILE A 13 -27.01 2.72 8.51
C ILE A 13 -27.14 1.68 9.63
N SER A 14 -26.67 2.02 10.84
CA SER A 14 -26.74 1.15 12.02
C SER A 14 -28.17 0.70 12.31
N ARG A 15 -29.15 1.61 12.24
CA ARG A 15 -30.57 1.27 12.44
C ARG A 15 -31.11 0.32 11.37
N ARG A 16 -30.71 0.48 10.10
CA ARG A 16 -31.09 -0.45 9.02
C ARG A 16 -30.48 -1.84 9.23
N ILE A 17 -29.22 -1.89 9.66
CA ILE A 17 -28.54 -3.16 10.01
C ILE A 17 -29.27 -3.86 11.15
N MET A 18 -29.60 -3.15 12.23
CA MET A 18 -30.35 -3.71 13.36
C MET A 18 -31.73 -4.26 12.93
N GLY A 19 -32.43 -3.54 12.04
CA GLY A 19 -33.71 -4.00 11.50
C GLY A 19 -33.60 -5.32 10.73
N GLU A 20 -32.61 -5.45 9.85
CA GLU A 20 -32.38 -6.70 9.11
C GLU A 20 -31.88 -7.84 10.00
N LEU A 21 -31.02 -7.55 10.98
CA LEU A 21 -30.57 -8.54 11.95
C LEU A 21 -31.73 -9.07 12.78
N GLY A 22 -32.59 -8.20 13.31
CA GLY A 22 -33.78 -8.59 14.07
C GLY A 22 -34.81 -9.35 13.23
N GLY A 23 -34.92 -9.03 11.94
CA GLY A 23 -35.76 -9.78 11.00
C GLY A 23 -35.22 -11.18 10.67
N HIS A 24 -33.90 -11.37 10.72
CA HIS A 24 -33.25 -12.68 10.54
C HIS A 24 -33.31 -13.54 11.82
N ASP A 25 -33.00 -12.96 12.97
CA ASP A 25 -33.04 -13.61 14.27
C ASP A 25 -33.64 -12.66 15.32
N PRO A 26 -34.82 -12.97 15.88
CA PRO A 26 -35.48 -12.10 16.86
C PRO A 26 -34.61 -11.78 18.10
N SER A 27 -33.66 -12.65 18.46
CA SER A 27 -32.76 -12.41 19.59
C SER A 27 -31.84 -11.20 19.37
N TYR A 28 -31.61 -10.79 18.11
CA TYR A 28 -30.84 -9.59 17.79
C TYR A 28 -31.65 -8.29 17.89
N ALA A 29 -32.98 -8.37 17.88
CA ALA A 29 -33.84 -7.18 17.92
C ALA A 29 -33.76 -6.43 19.25
N GLU A 30 -33.42 -7.13 20.34
CA GLU A 30 -33.29 -6.56 21.68
C GLU A 30 -31.88 -6.01 21.98
N LEU A 31 -30.91 -6.22 21.08
CA LEU A 31 -29.55 -5.76 21.29
C LEU A 31 -29.43 -4.24 21.13
N ALA A 32 -28.68 -3.61 22.03
CA ALA A 32 -28.20 -2.25 21.80
C ALA A 32 -27.06 -2.26 20.76
N GLN A 33 -26.87 -1.15 20.04
CA GLN A 33 -25.92 -1.05 18.92
C GLN A 33 -24.47 -1.35 19.33
N ASP A 34 -24.08 -1.00 20.55
CA ASP A 34 -22.78 -1.25 21.16
C ASP A 34 -22.55 -2.72 21.54
N GLN A 35 -23.62 -3.51 21.67
CA GLN A 35 -23.54 -4.94 21.97
C GLN A 35 -23.34 -5.80 20.72
N VAL A 36 -23.65 -5.28 19.55
CA VAL A 36 -23.63 -5.99 18.25
C VAL A 36 -22.27 -6.64 17.97
N PRO A 37 -21.11 -5.97 18.12
CA PRO A 37 -19.82 -6.55 17.75
C PRO A 37 -19.44 -7.83 18.53
N ASN A 38 -19.99 -7.99 19.74
CA ASN A 38 -19.70 -9.11 20.62
C ASN A 38 -20.79 -10.20 20.62
N ARG A 39 -21.97 -9.90 20.08
CA ARG A 39 -23.15 -10.78 20.15
C ARG A 39 -23.62 -11.29 18.79
N VAL A 40 -23.23 -10.64 17.71
CA VAL A 40 -23.62 -11.01 16.34
C VAL A 40 -22.40 -11.57 15.60
N THR A 41 -22.58 -12.71 14.94
CA THR A 41 -21.48 -13.31 14.16
C THR A 41 -21.14 -12.43 12.95
N ARG A 42 -19.87 -12.46 12.51
CA ARG A 42 -19.45 -11.69 11.32
C ARG A 42 -20.23 -12.09 10.07
N TYR A 43 -20.58 -13.36 9.94
CA TYR A 43 -21.40 -13.85 8.82
C TYR A 43 -22.81 -13.26 8.84
N SER A 44 -23.49 -13.29 9.98
CA SER A 44 -24.83 -12.71 10.11
C SER A 44 -24.83 -11.21 9.85
N PHE A 45 -23.83 -10.50 10.38
CA PHE A 45 -23.68 -9.06 10.19
C PHE A 45 -23.43 -8.69 8.72
N MET A 46 -22.48 -9.34 8.07
CA MET A 46 -22.19 -9.08 6.66
C MET A 46 -23.32 -9.52 5.72
N ALA A 47 -24.03 -10.60 6.05
CA ALA A 47 -25.22 -11.00 5.29
C ALA A 47 -26.35 -9.95 5.38
N ALA A 48 -26.55 -9.34 6.55
CA ALA A 48 -27.48 -8.22 6.71
C ALA A 48 -27.06 -7.03 5.84
N ILE A 49 -25.77 -6.64 5.86
CA ILE A 49 -25.23 -5.59 4.99
C ILE A 49 -25.51 -5.89 3.51
N ALA A 50 -25.26 -7.13 3.06
CA ALA A 50 -25.48 -7.53 1.68
C ALA A 50 -26.95 -7.38 1.28
N ARG A 51 -27.88 -7.87 2.13
CA ARG A 51 -29.32 -7.80 1.89
C ARG A 51 -29.84 -6.37 1.80
N ILE A 52 -29.40 -5.47 2.68
CA ILE A 52 -29.81 -4.05 2.67
C ILE A 52 -29.49 -3.38 1.33
N ASN A 53 -28.40 -3.81 0.69
CA ASN A 53 -27.91 -3.25 -0.55
C ASN A 53 -28.33 -4.07 -1.79
N GLY A 54 -29.09 -5.15 -1.62
CA GLY A 54 -29.47 -6.04 -2.74
C GLY A 54 -28.26 -6.74 -3.38
N LEU A 55 -27.18 -6.94 -2.62
CA LEU A 55 -25.95 -7.58 -3.09
C LEU A 55 -25.85 -9.02 -2.58
N PRO A 56 -25.17 -9.92 -3.31
CA PRO A 56 -24.89 -11.25 -2.81
C PRO A 56 -23.82 -11.21 -1.71
N PHE A 57 -23.92 -12.15 -0.76
CA PHE A 57 -22.93 -12.37 0.28
C PHE A 57 -22.20 -13.69 0.06
N PHE A 58 -20.86 -13.64 -0.01
CA PHE A 58 -20.02 -14.82 -0.09
C PHE A 58 -18.98 -14.81 1.04
N PRO A 59 -19.02 -15.78 1.97
CA PRO A 59 -18.17 -15.78 3.17
C PRO A 59 -16.70 -16.16 2.89
N LYS A 60 -16.42 -16.76 1.74
CA LYS A 60 -15.08 -17.16 1.30
C LYS A 60 -14.92 -16.78 -0.15
N VAL A 61 -13.97 -15.89 -0.43
CA VAL A 61 -13.77 -15.38 -1.80
C VAL A 61 -12.31 -15.30 -2.22
N ALA A 62 -11.35 -15.37 -1.29
CA ALA A 62 -9.95 -15.14 -1.62
C ALA A 62 -9.37 -16.12 -2.66
N GLU A 63 -9.94 -17.33 -2.75
CA GLU A 63 -9.52 -18.36 -3.71
C GLU A 63 -9.94 -18.05 -5.16
N PHE A 64 -10.90 -17.15 -5.36
CA PHE A 64 -11.29 -16.70 -6.70
C PHE A 64 -10.42 -15.55 -7.22
N CYS A 65 -9.42 -15.12 -6.45
CA CYS A 65 -8.58 -13.99 -6.78
C CYS A 65 -7.61 -14.31 -7.93
N ASP A 66 -7.74 -13.57 -9.03
CA ASP A 66 -6.83 -13.56 -10.16
C ASP A 66 -5.69 -12.56 -9.89
N GLY A 67 -4.46 -13.08 -9.77
CA GLY A 67 -3.27 -12.27 -9.52
C GLY A 67 -2.98 -11.23 -10.61
N ALA A 68 -3.42 -11.46 -11.85
CA ALA A 68 -3.24 -10.50 -12.94
C ALA A 68 -4.04 -9.21 -12.72
N LEU A 69 -5.21 -9.30 -12.07
CA LEU A 69 -6.02 -8.13 -11.73
C LEU A 69 -5.38 -7.29 -10.61
N HIS A 70 -4.65 -7.94 -9.71
CA HIS A 70 -3.97 -7.26 -8.61
C HIS A 70 -2.66 -6.62 -9.05
N ALA A 71 -2.03 -7.12 -10.12
CA ALA A 71 -0.83 -6.52 -10.69
C ALA A 71 -1.02 -5.05 -11.12
N THR A 72 -2.26 -4.66 -11.45
CA THR A 72 -2.62 -3.29 -11.83
C THR A 72 -3.29 -2.50 -10.70
N CYS A 73 -3.28 -3.03 -9.47
CA CYS A 73 -3.92 -2.43 -8.30
C CYS A 73 -2.95 -2.22 -7.14
N ASP A 74 -3.09 -1.09 -6.45
CA ASP A 74 -2.39 -0.78 -5.22
C ASP A 74 -3.03 -1.53 -4.04
N SER A 75 -2.29 -2.50 -3.50
CA SER A 75 -2.67 -3.28 -2.31
C SER A 75 -3.05 -2.41 -1.11
N THR A 76 -2.42 -1.25 -0.94
CA THR A 76 -2.69 -0.33 0.17
C THR A 76 -4.04 0.36 0.02
N VAL A 77 -4.40 0.75 -1.21
CA VAL A 77 -5.73 1.33 -1.48
C VAL A 77 -6.81 0.27 -1.29
N MET A 78 -6.60 -0.94 -1.82
CA MET A 78 -7.52 -2.06 -1.66
C MET A 78 -7.74 -2.44 -0.19
N THR A 79 -6.66 -2.54 0.59
CA THR A 79 -6.72 -2.87 2.03
C THR A 79 -7.47 -1.79 2.82
N ARG A 80 -7.14 -0.51 2.61
CA ARG A 80 -7.79 0.61 3.33
C ARG A 80 -9.25 0.79 2.90
N GLY A 81 -9.54 0.55 1.63
CA GLY A 81 -10.88 0.67 1.07
C GLY A 81 -11.79 -0.53 1.35
N PHE A 82 -11.25 -1.60 1.95
CA PHE A 82 -11.92 -2.87 2.17
C PHE A 82 -12.58 -3.41 0.89
N PHE A 83 -11.81 -3.48 -0.19
CA PHE A 83 -12.24 -4.12 -1.44
C PHE A 83 -11.07 -4.79 -2.17
N ALA A 84 -11.39 -5.75 -3.03
CA ALA A 84 -10.41 -6.36 -3.95
C ALA A 84 -11.13 -6.88 -5.22
N PRO A 85 -10.57 -6.69 -6.42
CA PRO A 85 -11.03 -7.41 -7.61
C PRO A 85 -10.74 -8.91 -7.42
N LEU A 86 -11.71 -9.75 -7.76
CA LEU A 86 -11.60 -11.20 -7.62
C LEU A 86 -11.28 -11.81 -8.98
N CYS A 87 -12.23 -11.74 -9.92
CA CYS A 87 -12.09 -12.39 -11.22
C CYS A 87 -12.93 -11.68 -12.28
N LEU A 88 -12.68 -12.03 -13.54
CA LEU A 88 -13.53 -11.66 -14.65
C LEU A 88 -14.65 -12.70 -14.83
N SER A 89 -15.87 -12.24 -15.11
CA SER A 89 -17.03 -13.10 -15.36
C SER A 89 -17.64 -12.75 -16.71
N GLY A 90 -17.46 -13.62 -17.70
CA GLY A 90 -17.92 -13.35 -19.07
C GLY A 90 -17.07 -12.26 -19.75
N PRO A 91 -17.59 -11.59 -20.78
CA PRO A 91 -16.81 -10.69 -21.62
C PRO A 91 -16.58 -9.31 -20.99
N ASP A 92 -17.41 -8.89 -20.04
CA ASP A 92 -17.54 -7.49 -19.64
C ASP A 92 -17.78 -7.27 -18.14
N LYS A 93 -17.62 -8.27 -17.26
CA LYS A 93 -17.85 -8.09 -15.81
C LYS A 93 -16.60 -8.32 -14.99
N LEU A 94 -16.30 -7.38 -14.12
CA LEU A 94 -15.29 -7.49 -13.07
C LEU A 94 -15.99 -7.75 -11.74
N ILE A 95 -15.78 -8.95 -11.18
CA ILE A 95 -16.32 -9.30 -9.86
C ILE A 95 -15.42 -8.70 -8.79
N VAL A 96 -15.99 -7.91 -7.89
CA VAL A 96 -15.25 -7.18 -6.84
C VAL A 96 -15.79 -7.53 -5.46
N ALA A 97 -14.91 -8.02 -4.58
CA ALA A 97 -15.21 -8.17 -3.17
C ALA A 97 -15.24 -6.80 -2.47
N THR A 98 -16.21 -6.55 -1.59
CA THR A 98 -16.26 -5.37 -0.75
C THR A 98 -16.82 -5.69 0.65
N ALA A 99 -16.28 -5.08 1.70
CA ALA A 99 -16.87 -5.12 3.04
C ALA A 99 -17.73 -3.88 3.34
N ASN A 100 -17.58 -2.79 2.59
CA ASN A 100 -18.40 -1.59 2.72
C ASN A 100 -19.04 -1.22 1.38
N PRO A 101 -20.23 -1.74 1.06
CA PRO A 101 -20.88 -1.51 -0.23
C PRO A 101 -21.30 -0.05 -0.45
N TRP A 102 -21.44 0.75 0.62
CA TRP A 102 -21.76 2.18 0.55
C TRP A 102 -20.54 3.04 0.17
N SER A 103 -19.34 2.49 0.18
CA SER A 103 -18.14 3.19 -0.27
C SER A 103 -18.13 3.31 -1.80
N PRO A 104 -17.93 4.51 -2.36
CA PRO A 104 -17.74 4.69 -3.80
C PRO A 104 -16.32 4.36 -4.25
N LEU A 105 -15.39 4.18 -3.30
CA LEU A 105 -13.96 3.98 -3.59
C LEU A 105 -13.67 2.80 -4.52
N PRO A 106 -14.32 1.61 -4.40
CA PRO A 106 -14.07 0.52 -5.33
C PRO A 106 -14.34 0.91 -6.79
N GLU A 107 -15.46 1.60 -7.07
CA GLU A 107 -15.78 2.06 -8.42
C GLU A 107 -14.85 3.17 -8.89
N GLU A 108 -14.63 4.19 -8.07
CA GLU A 108 -13.74 5.31 -8.40
C GLU A 108 -12.31 4.83 -8.69
N TYR A 109 -11.85 3.79 -7.97
CA TYR A 109 -10.52 3.23 -8.13
C TYR A 109 -10.41 2.25 -9.30
N LEU A 110 -11.37 1.34 -9.47
CA LEU A 110 -11.27 0.26 -10.45
C LEU A 110 -11.77 0.69 -11.84
N ALA A 111 -12.75 1.57 -11.95
CA ALA A 111 -13.30 1.96 -13.26
C ALA A 111 -12.24 2.56 -14.22
N PRO A 112 -11.31 3.43 -13.79
CA PRO A 112 -10.23 3.92 -14.66
C PRO A 112 -9.24 2.83 -15.08
N ARG A 113 -9.08 1.78 -14.27
CA ARG A 113 -8.13 0.67 -14.51
C ARG A 113 -8.71 -0.44 -15.37
N PHE A 114 -10.03 -0.62 -15.29
CA PHE A 114 -10.79 -1.64 -16.00
C PHE A 114 -11.95 -1.00 -16.77
N PRO A 115 -11.68 -0.06 -17.71
CA PRO A 115 -12.72 0.80 -18.30
C PRO A 115 -13.77 0.04 -19.13
N ASN A 116 -13.45 -1.17 -19.59
CA ASN A 116 -14.33 -2.00 -20.41
C ASN A 116 -15.16 -3.00 -19.58
N PHE A 117 -15.09 -2.94 -18.25
CA PHE A 117 -15.74 -3.89 -17.37
C PHE A 117 -16.78 -3.21 -16.47
N GLU A 118 -17.97 -3.78 -16.42
CA GLU A 118 -18.98 -3.50 -15.41
C GLU A 118 -18.52 -4.06 -14.06
N ILE A 119 -18.46 -3.21 -13.05
CA ILE A 119 -18.09 -3.60 -11.69
C ILE A 119 -19.30 -4.24 -11.01
N VAL A 120 -19.18 -5.53 -10.69
CA VAL A 120 -20.20 -6.28 -9.97
C VAL A 120 -19.70 -6.56 -8.56
N LYS A 121 -20.31 -5.91 -7.57
CA LYS A 121 -19.94 -6.03 -6.16
C LYS A 121 -20.50 -7.31 -5.53
N ILE A 122 -19.65 -7.96 -4.73
CA ILE A 122 -20.01 -9.04 -3.82
C ILE A 122 -19.61 -8.61 -2.41
N VAL A 123 -20.52 -8.77 -1.46
CA VAL A 123 -20.22 -8.49 -0.05
C VAL A 123 -19.48 -9.67 0.57
N THR A 124 -18.41 -9.40 1.32
CA THR A 124 -17.62 -10.40 2.04
C THR A 124 -16.98 -9.82 3.30
N LEU A 125 -16.21 -10.63 4.03
CA LEU A 125 -15.48 -10.23 5.24
C LEU A 125 -14.23 -9.41 4.92
N ALA A 126 -13.88 -8.43 5.76
CA ALA A 126 -12.62 -7.68 5.59
C ALA A 126 -11.39 -8.60 5.63
N SER A 127 -11.45 -9.66 6.45
CA SER A 127 -10.39 -10.68 6.53
C SER A 127 -10.22 -11.47 5.23
N GLU A 128 -11.30 -11.72 4.48
CA GLU A 128 -11.21 -12.42 3.19
C GLU A 128 -10.61 -11.52 2.10
N ILE A 129 -10.91 -10.22 2.14
CA ILE A 129 -10.28 -9.23 1.26
C ILE A 129 -8.78 -9.16 1.55
N ALA A 130 -8.38 -9.10 2.83
CA ALA A 130 -6.97 -9.11 3.20
C ALA A 130 -6.27 -10.38 2.68
N ARG A 131 -6.89 -11.55 2.86
CA ARG A 131 -6.37 -12.83 2.35
C ARG A 131 -6.23 -12.85 0.81
N ALA A 132 -7.18 -12.24 0.09
CA ALA A 132 -7.13 -12.13 -1.37
C ALA A 132 -5.98 -11.22 -1.84
N ILE A 133 -5.69 -10.15 -1.11
CA ILE A 133 -4.58 -9.24 -1.43
C ILE A 133 -3.22 -9.90 -1.10
N GLU A 134 -3.14 -10.61 0.02
CA GLU A 134 -1.91 -11.26 0.47
C GLU A 134 -1.50 -12.45 -0.41
N SER A 135 -2.44 -13.21 -0.96
CA SER A 135 -2.15 -14.38 -1.80
C SER A 135 -1.36 -14.04 -3.07
N VAL A 136 -1.42 -12.78 -3.52
CA VAL A 136 -0.68 -12.28 -4.69
C VAL A 136 0.67 -11.69 -4.30
N ALA A 137 0.81 -11.19 -3.06
CA ALA A 137 2.01 -10.48 -2.60
C ALA A 137 3.28 -11.35 -2.50
N THR A 138 3.14 -12.68 -2.38
CA THR A 138 4.26 -13.60 -2.13
C THR A 138 5.10 -13.98 -3.34
N ASN A 139 4.75 -13.57 -4.58
CA ASN A 139 5.31 -14.22 -5.77
C ASN A 139 6.15 -13.38 -6.77
N ASN A 140 6.33 -12.06 -6.61
CA ASN A 140 6.80 -11.23 -7.73
C ASN A 140 8.02 -10.33 -7.45
N GLY A 141 9.09 -10.85 -6.85
CA GLY A 141 10.42 -10.23 -6.99
C GLY A 141 11.07 -10.66 -8.31
N PRO A 142 11.98 -9.87 -8.92
CA PRO A 142 12.68 -10.31 -10.13
C PRO A 142 13.44 -11.61 -9.84
N SER A 143 13.23 -12.63 -10.68
CA SER A 143 13.88 -13.92 -10.48
C SER A 143 15.37 -13.82 -10.81
N LYS A 144 16.17 -14.76 -10.28
CA LYS A 144 17.61 -14.79 -10.59
C LYS A 144 17.89 -14.87 -12.10
N SER A 145 17.06 -15.60 -12.84
CA SER A 145 17.13 -15.68 -14.30
C SER A 145 16.85 -14.34 -14.98
N ASP A 146 15.86 -13.57 -14.49
CA ASP A 146 15.53 -12.27 -15.06
C ASP A 146 16.69 -11.28 -14.89
N LEU A 147 17.34 -11.32 -13.72
CA LEU A 147 18.49 -10.48 -13.43
C LEU A 147 19.73 -10.83 -14.27
N GLU A 148 19.95 -12.11 -14.54
CA GLU A 148 21.09 -12.58 -15.34
C GLU A 148 20.94 -12.22 -16.83
N ALA A 149 19.71 -12.19 -17.35
CA ALA A 149 19.37 -11.86 -18.73
C ALA A 149 19.51 -10.37 -19.10
N ILE A 150 19.75 -9.49 -18.11
CA ILE A 150 20.00 -8.06 -18.37
C ILE A 150 21.38 -7.92 -19.02
N ASP A 151 21.39 -7.61 -20.31
CA ASP A 151 22.59 -7.30 -21.09
C ASP A 151 23.03 -5.85 -20.92
N VAL A 152 24.32 -5.63 -21.15
CA VAL A 152 25.00 -4.36 -20.89
C VAL A 152 24.94 -3.48 -22.16
N GLU A 153 23.75 -3.03 -22.60
CA GLU A 153 23.56 -2.04 -23.71
C GLU A 153 23.29 -0.60 -23.26
N ASP A 154 23.81 0.41 -23.95
CA ASP A 154 23.85 1.81 -23.47
C ASP A 154 22.49 2.41 -23.04
N MET A 155 22.53 3.21 -21.98
CA MET A 155 21.36 3.80 -21.30
C MET A 155 20.84 5.02 -22.08
N ASP A 156 19.53 5.10 -22.31
CA ASP A 156 18.91 6.31 -22.89
C ASP A 156 18.52 7.29 -21.75
N ASP A 157 19.05 8.51 -21.81
CA ASP A 157 19.00 9.49 -20.71
C ASP A 157 17.63 10.20 -20.58
N GLY A 158 16.60 9.78 -21.33
CA GLY A 158 15.35 10.53 -21.55
C GLY A 158 14.23 10.40 -20.51
N ILE A 159 14.38 9.62 -19.43
CA ILE A 159 13.26 9.34 -18.51
C ILE A 159 13.07 10.48 -17.49
N HIS A 160 12.07 11.34 -17.73
CA HIS A 160 11.77 12.49 -16.87
C HIS A 160 10.61 12.29 -15.88
N ASP A 161 9.77 11.26 -16.11
CA ASP A 161 8.62 10.89 -15.28
C ASP A 161 8.61 9.36 -15.15
N PHE A 162 9.18 8.84 -14.06
CA PHE A 162 9.37 7.41 -13.86
C PHE A 162 8.15 6.83 -13.15
N ASP A 163 7.29 6.14 -13.90
CA ASP A 163 6.13 5.44 -13.38
C ASP A 163 6.48 3.96 -13.18
N VAL A 164 6.61 3.57 -11.92
CA VAL A 164 7.09 2.23 -11.54
C VAL A 164 6.04 1.14 -11.74
N THR A 165 4.86 1.49 -12.25
CA THR A 165 3.78 0.56 -12.63
C THR A 165 3.68 0.36 -14.14
N THR A 166 4.54 1.01 -14.92
CA THR A 166 4.64 0.84 -16.38
C THR A 166 5.64 -0.25 -16.74
N ASP A 167 5.35 -1.02 -17.79
CA ASP A 167 6.29 -1.96 -18.38
C ASP A 167 7.29 -1.24 -19.28
N TYR A 168 8.56 -1.24 -18.88
CA TYR A 168 9.68 -0.68 -19.62
C TYR A 168 10.33 -1.75 -20.51
N ALA A 169 10.59 -1.40 -21.78
CA ALA A 169 11.35 -2.26 -22.68
C ALA A 169 12.85 -2.33 -22.30
N GLU A 170 13.39 -1.25 -21.73
CA GLU A 170 14.77 -1.24 -21.23
C GLU A 170 14.87 -2.08 -19.94
N PRO A 171 15.71 -3.14 -19.91
CA PRO A 171 15.71 -4.06 -18.77
C PRO A 171 16.15 -3.42 -17.44
N MET A 172 17.04 -2.42 -17.48
CA MET A 172 17.48 -1.70 -16.27
C MET A 172 16.34 -0.85 -15.68
N ALA A 173 15.60 -0.14 -16.54
CA ALA A 173 14.42 0.61 -16.13
C ALA A 173 13.36 -0.32 -15.54
N GLN A 174 13.09 -1.46 -16.19
CA GLN A 174 12.14 -2.45 -15.68
C GLN A 174 12.56 -3.04 -14.33
N LEU A 175 13.84 -3.33 -14.14
CA LEU A 175 14.36 -3.81 -12.87
C LEU A 175 14.15 -2.78 -11.75
N ILE A 176 14.50 -1.52 -11.99
CA ILE A 176 14.32 -0.45 -11.00
C ILE A 176 12.83 -0.21 -10.72
N ALA A 177 11.97 -0.24 -11.75
CA ALA A 177 10.53 -0.13 -11.62
C ALA A 177 9.99 -1.26 -10.74
N THR A 178 10.40 -2.51 -10.99
CA THR A 178 10.00 -3.68 -10.20
C THR A 178 10.45 -3.54 -8.73
N ILE A 179 11.72 -3.21 -8.48
CA ILE A 179 12.24 -3.04 -7.10
C ILE A 179 11.50 -1.92 -6.36
N MET A 180 11.28 -0.78 -7.02
CA MET A 180 10.57 0.36 -6.41
C MET A 180 9.09 0.02 -6.19
N SER A 181 8.41 -0.58 -7.16
CA SER A 181 7.02 -1.05 -7.05
C SER A 181 6.85 -2.03 -5.89
N ASP A 182 7.74 -3.02 -5.77
CA ASP A 182 7.76 -3.97 -4.67
C ASP A 182 7.95 -3.29 -3.32
N SER A 183 8.83 -2.28 -3.23
CA SER A 183 9.05 -1.54 -2.00
C SER A 183 7.79 -0.77 -1.55
N VAL A 184 7.03 -0.22 -2.48
CA VAL A 184 5.77 0.48 -2.19
C VAL A 184 4.69 -0.53 -1.79
N ARG A 185 4.56 -1.63 -2.55
CA ARG A 185 3.60 -2.71 -2.29
C ARG A 185 3.81 -3.35 -0.91
N THR A 186 5.06 -3.56 -0.51
CA THR A 186 5.46 -4.10 0.80
C THR A 186 5.50 -3.06 1.92
N ARG A 187 5.13 -1.80 1.63
CA ARG A 187 5.15 -0.68 2.59
C ARG A 187 6.52 -0.46 3.23
N ALA A 188 7.58 -0.65 2.46
CA ALA A 188 8.93 -0.37 2.91
C ALA A 188 9.14 1.13 3.19
N SER A 189 9.77 1.42 4.32
CA SER A 189 10.23 2.76 4.70
C SER A 189 11.47 3.19 3.91
N ASP A 190 12.38 2.25 3.63
CA ASP A 190 13.63 2.52 2.93
C ASP A 190 13.99 1.35 2.01
N ILE A 191 14.64 1.67 0.88
CA ILE A 191 15.36 0.73 0.03
C ILE A 191 16.85 0.98 0.23
N HIS A 192 17.60 -0.09 0.48
CA HIS A 192 19.04 -0.04 0.57
C HIS A 192 19.66 -0.81 -0.58
N PHE A 193 20.53 -0.17 -1.35
CA PHE A 193 21.43 -0.85 -2.29
C PHE A 193 22.83 -0.85 -1.72
N LYS A 194 23.45 -2.02 -1.61
CA LYS A 194 24.77 -2.18 -1.01
C LYS A 194 25.68 -2.99 -1.92
N VAL A 195 26.83 -2.40 -2.23
CA VAL A 195 27.96 -3.12 -2.83
C VAL A 195 28.94 -3.47 -1.71
N GLU A 196 29.17 -4.77 -1.54
CA GLU A 196 30.19 -5.32 -0.66
C GLU A 196 31.32 -5.94 -1.50
N LYS A 197 32.09 -6.88 -0.94
CA LYS A 197 33.31 -7.41 -1.58
C LYS A 197 33.02 -7.99 -2.97
N GLU A 198 32.21 -9.04 -3.03
CA GLU A 198 31.89 -9.77 -4.25
C GLU A 198 30.39 -9.83 -4.51
N THR A 199 29.61 -9.10 -3.70
CA THR A 199 28.15 -9.11 -3.72
C THR A 199 27.61 -7.70 -3.90
N PHE A 200 26.58 -7.61 -4.74
CA PHE A 200 25.74 -6.44 -4.88
C PHE A 200 24.32 -6.90 -4.59
N TYR A 201 23.64 -6.21 -3.70
CA TYR A 201 22.31 -6.62 -3.29
C TYR A 201 21.47 -5.41 -2.89
N TYR A 202 20.17 -5.62 -2.83
CA TYR A 202 19.24 -4.71 -2.18
C TYR A 202 18.52 -5.38 -1.02
N CYS A 203 18.01 -4.56 -0.10
CA CYS A 203 17.06 -4.99 0.92
C CYS A 203 16.10 -3.85 1.24
N PHE A 204 14.93 -4.21 1.76
CA PHE A 204 13.91 -3.26 2.21
C PHE A 204 13.95 -3.14 3.72
N ARG A 205 13.63 -1.95 4.24
CA ARG A 205 13.28 -1.77 5.64
C ARG A 205 11.78 -1.66 5.78
N VAL A 206 11.13 -2.70 6.31
CA VAL A 206 9.67 -2.76 6.51
C VAL A 206 9.40 -2.73 8.01
N ASP A 207 8.50 -1.86 8.45
CA ASP A 207 8.14 -1.70 9.87
C ASP A 207 9.33 -1.49 10.84
N GLY A 208 10.42 -0.90 10.33
CA GLY A 208 11.63 -0.61 11.10
C GLY A 208 12.71 -1.70 11.02
N ASP A 209 12.36 -2.91 10.59
CA ASP A 209 13.28 -4.04 10.48
C ASP A 209 13.84 -4.18 9.07
N ILE A 210 15.11 -4.58 8.98
CA ILE A 210 15.77 -4.85 7.70
C ILE A 210 15.38 -6.25 7.23
N GLY A 211 14.74 -6.32 6.07
CA GLY A 211 14.34 -7.56 5.41
C GLY A 211 15.50 -8.33 4.77
N PRO A 212 15.20 -9.47 4.13
CA PRO A 212 16.20 -10.32 3.49
C PRO A 212 16.95 -9.58 2.37
N LYS A 213 18.21 -10.00 2.14
CA LYS A 213 19.04 -9.51 1.03
C LYS A 213 18.63 -10.21 -0.26
N VAL A 214 18.43 -9.44 -1.32
CA VAL A 214 18.22 -9.96 -2.69
C VAL A 214 19.42 -9.57 -3.53
N GLU A 215 20.19 -10.57 -3.97
CA GLU A 215 21.40 -10.35 -4.75
C GLU A 215 21.08 -9.94 -6.20
N ILE A 216 21.82 -8.94 -6.68
CA ILE A 216 21.83 -8.48 -8.06
C ILE A 216 23.21 -8.83 -8.65
N PRO A 217 23.30 -9.31 -9.90
CA PRO A 217 24.58 -9.56 -10.55
C PRO A 217 25.52 -8.36 -10.47
N MET A 218 26.76 -8.60 -10.03
CA MET A 218 27.78 -7.54 -9.86
C MET A 218 28.02 -6.71 -11.13
N LYS A 219 27.78 -7.26 -12.33
CA LYS A 219 27.88 -6.56 -13.62
C LYS A 219 26.92 -5.35 -13.74
N LEU A 220 25.82 -5.34 -12.99
CA LEU A 220 24.76 -4.32 -13.09
C LEU A 220 24.98 -3.11 -12.17
N LYS A 221 25.89 -3.24 -11.20
CA LYS A 221 26.23 -2.25 -10.18
C LYS A 221 26.32 -0.81 -10.71
N ASP A 222 27.19 -0.56 -11.69
CA ASP A 222 27.51 0.81 -12.12
C ASP A 222 26.36 1.44 -12.93
N ARG A 223 25.63 0.62 -13.69
CA ARG A 223 24.44 1.06 -14.42
C ARG A 223 23.28 1.38 -13.51
N LEU A 224 23.06 0.56 -12.48
CA LEU A 224 22.03 0.83 -11.49
C LEU A 224 22.31 2.17 -10.78
N ASP A 225 23.58 2.44 -10.43
CA ASP A 225 23.98 3.74 -9.85
C ASP A 225 23.66 4.89 -10.80
N ALA A 226 24.06 4.76 -12.06
CA ALA A 226 23.86 5.78 -13.09
C ALA A 226 22.36 6.05 -13.32
N PHE A 227 21.54 5.00 -13.39
CA PHE A 227 20.09 5.12 -13.57
C PHE A 227 19.45 5.88 -12.40
N LEU A 228 19.75 5.48 -11.15
CA LEU A 228 19.23 6.17 -9.98
C LEU A 228 19.67 7.64 -9.91
N LEU A 229 20.92 7.94 -10.28
CA LEU A 229 21.42 9.31 -10.35
C LEU A 229 20.75 10.12 -11.48
N ASN A 230 20.34 9.48 -12.57
CA ASN A 230 19.61 10.13 -13.66
C ASN A 230 18.21 10.58 -13.21
N LEU A 231 17.52 9.77 -12.39
CA LEU A 231 16.21 10.12 -11.82
C LEU A 231 16.27 11.41 -10.98
N MET A 232 17.43 11.75 -10.42
CA MET A 232 17.63 12.99 -9.66
C MET A 232 17.81 14.25 -10.52
N LYS A 233 17.93 14.10 -11.85
CA LYS A 233 18.15 15.20 -12.81
C LYS A 233 19.36 16.08 -12.45
N LEU A 234 20.40 15.47 -11.87
CA LEU A 234 21.64 16.16 -11.52
C LEU A 234 22.53 16.34 -12.75
N PRO A 235 23.26 17.48 -12.87
CA PRO A 235 24.29 17.66 -13.90
C PRO A 235 25.31 16.51 -13.89
N THR A 236 25.71 16.04 -15.08
CA THR A 236 26.65 14.92 -15.27
C THR A 236 27.97 15.10 -14.51
N GLU A 237 28.45 16.35 -14.41
CA GLU A 237 29.66 16.70 -13.67
C GLU A 237 29.53 16.37 -12.17
N ILE A 238 28.37 16.69 -11.56
CA ILE A 238 28.08 16.42 -10.14
C ILE A 238 27.95 14.92 -9.89
N ARG A 239 27.30 14.18 -10.81
CA ARG A 239 27.12 12.72 -10.74
C ARG A 239 28.47 11.99 -10.66
N ASN A 240 29.45 12.43 -11.45
CA ASN A 240 30.72 11.73 -11.60
C ASN A 240 31.78 12.13 -10.58
N THR A 241 31.81 13.39 -10.14
CA THR A 241 32.92 13.92 -9.33
C THR A 241 32.66 13.94 -7.82
N THR A 242 31.40 13.89 -7.38
CA THR A 242 31.06 14.07 -5.96
C THR A 242 31.16 12.75 -5.17
N PRO A 243 31.88 12.69 -4.03
CA PRO A 243 32.01 11.47 -3.22
C PRO A 243 30.71 10.99 -2.56
N GLY A 244 29.80 11.92 -2.27
CA GLY A 244 28.48 11.62 -1.75
C GLY A 244 27.43 12.49 -2.44
N ILE A 245 26.24 11.95 -2.67
CA ILE A 245 25.17 12.66 -3.35
C ILE A 245 23.89 12.50 -2.53
N SER A 246 23.36 13.63 -2.08
CA SER A 246 22.07 13.73 -1.39
C SER A 246 21.08 14.47 -2.28
N GLY A 247 19.83 14.04 -2.31
CA GLY A 247 18.78 14.83 -2.98
C GLY A 247 17.41 14.19 -2.90
N ARG A 248 16.51 14.68 -3.76
CA ARG A 248 15.12 14.21 -3.83
C ARG A 248 14.68 14.10 -5.27
N PHE A 249 13.83 13.12 -5.53
CA PHE A 249 13.11 12.99 -6.78
C PHE A 249 11.73 12.40 -6.49
N THR A 250 10.84 12.44 -7.47
CA THR A 250 9.49 11.89 -7.35
C THR A 250 9.32 10.81 -8.40
N ILE A 251 8.69 9.71 -8.01
CA ILE A 251 8.23 8.64 -8.91
C ILE A 251 6.71 8.59 -8.89
N SER A 252 6.11 8.05 -9.94
CA SER A 252 4.69 7.70 -9.97
C SER A 252 4.50 6.22 -9.64
N TYR A 253 3.47 5.91 -8.86
CA TYR A 253 2.99 4.55 -8.62
C TYR A 253 1.47 4.57 -8.76
N PHE A 254 0.91 3.97 -9.81
CA PHE A 254 -0.53 4.02 -10.06
C PHE A 254 -1.11 5.44 -10.07
N HIS A 255 -0.43 6.37 -10.76
CA HIS A 255 -0.73 7.82 -10.84
C HIS A 255 -0.61 8.58 -9.52
N ARG A 256 0.05 8.00 -8.53
CA ARG A 256 0.30 8.62 -7.23
C ARG A 256 1.76 9.04 -7.10
N PRO A 257 2.05 10.30 -6.75
CA PRO A 257 3.41 10.74 -6.56
C PRO A 257 3.97 10.19 -5.23
N ILE A 258 5.15 9.58 -5.29
CA ILE A 258 5.92 9.14 -4.13
C ILE A 258 7.21 9.96 -4.10
N ASP A 259 7.40 10.71 -3.01
CA ASP A 259 8.59 11.54 -2.81
C ASP A 259 9.72 10.66 -2.26
N ILE A 260 10.82 10.57 -3.00
CA ILE A 260 11.98 9.77 -2.63
C ILE A 260 13.07 10.70 -2.11
N ARG A 261 13.58 10.43 -0.91
CA ARG A 261 14.83 11.02 -0.43
C ARG A 261 15.97 10.06 -0.71
N TYR A 262 16.93 10.52 -1.50
CA TYR A 262 18.05 9.73 -1.97
C TYR A 262 19.33 10.16 -1.27
N GLU A 263 20.08 9.19 -0.78
CA GLU A 263 21.42 9.37 -0.21
C GLU A 263 22.36 8.32 -0.78
N ARG A 264 23.45 8.76 -1.40
CA ARG A 264 24.53 7.92 -1.92
C ARG A 264 25.84 8.25 -1.22
N HIS A 265 26.55 7.21 -0.79
CA HIS A 265 27.91 7.31 -0.28
C HIS A 265 28.83 6.40 -1.09
N ARG A 266 29.95 6.92 -1.59
CA ARG A 266 31.01 6.07 -2.17
C ARG A 266 31.69 5.23 -1.09
N THR A 267 32.01 4.00 -1.44
CA THR A 267 32.78 3.06 -0.61
C THR A 267 34.03 2.62 -1.38
N TYR A 268 34.99 2.00 -0.69
CA TYR A 268 36.23 1.51 -1.32
C TYR A 268 35.97 0.62 -2.56
N ARG A 269 34.86 -0.13 -2.58
CA ARG A 269 34.52 -1.06 -3.67
C ARG A 269 33.33 -0.60 -4.50
N GLY A 270 32.82 0.63 -4.32
CA GLY A 270 31.59 1.04 -4.98
C GLY A 270 30.85 2.19 -4.32
N TYR A 271 29.57 1.92 -4.03
CA TYR A 271 28.66 2.85 -3.40
C TYR A 271 27.67 2.09 -2.52
N HIS A 272 27.14 2.77 -1.52
CA HIS A 272 25.91 2.42 -0.83
C HIS A 272 24.88 3.51 -1.10
N VAL A 273 23.66 3.10 -1.44
CA VAL A 273 22.52 4.00 -1.64
C VAL A 273 21.44 3.65 -0.62
N THR A 274 20.86 4.67 -0.01
CA THR A 274 19.64 4.58 0.78
C THR A 274 18.60 5.50 0.17
N MET A 275 17.44 4.95 -0.14
CA MET A 275 16.29 5.70 -0.63
C MET A 275 15.15 5.58 0.36
N ARG A 276 14.71 6.70 0.94
CA ARG A 276 13.54 6.74 1.82
C ARG A 276 12.31 7.10 1.03
N LEU A 277 11.27 6.28 1.16
CA LEU A 277 9.98 6.49 0.52
C LEU A 277 9.10 7.35 1.42
N LEU A 278 8.58 8.44 0.86
CA LEU A 278 7.59 9.30 1.50
C LEU A 278 6.34 9.33 0.65
N ASP A 279 5.42 8.42 0.94
CA ASP A 279 4.09 8.43 0.35
C ASP A 279 3.25 9.54 1.00
N LYS A 280 3.09 10.67 0.30
CA LYS A 280 2.34 11.85 0.77
C LYS A 280 0.83 11.69 0.65
N SER A 281 0.35 10.66 -0.05
CA SER A 281 -1.06 10.52 -0.41
C SER A 281 -2.00 10.16 0.75
N ASN A 282 -1.46 9.87 1.94
CA ASN A 282 -2.14 8.93 2.83
C ASN A 282 -2.05 9.21 4.33
N ILE A 283 -1.79 10.45 4.74
CA ILE A 283 -1.93 10.88 6.15
C ILE A 283 -3.36 11.42 6.34
N ASN A 284 -4.34 10.50 6.45
CA ASN A 284 -5.68 10.80 6.96
C ASN A 284 -5.83 10.15 8.34
N VAL A 285 -4.89 10.48 9.24
CA VAL A 285 -4.85 9.95 10.60
C VAL A 285 -5.59 10.90 11.54
N THR A 286 -6.51 10.33 12.33
CA THR A 286 -7.20 11.05 13.39
C THR A 286 -6.53 10.73 14.73
N LEU A 287 -6.08 11.76 15.44
CA LEU A 287 -5.52 11.61 16.79
C LEU A 287 -6.53 10.90 17.72
N GLY A 288 -6.08 9.87 18.44
CA GLY A 288 -6.93 9.05 19.30
C GLY A 288 -7.63 7.89 18.60
N LYS A 289 -7.29 7.58 17.34
CA LYS A 289 -7.82 6.42 16.61
C LYS A 289 -6.71 5.64 15.92
N GLY A 290 -6.92 4.34 15.74
CA GLY A 290 -6.04 3.46 14.96
C GLY A 290 -4.59 3.47 15.47
N THR A 291 -3.64 3.70 14.57
CA THR A 291 -2.19 3.72 14.89
C THR A 291 -1.73 4.95 15.69
N LEU A 292 -2.61 5.95 15.89
CA LEU A 292 -2.40 7.10 16.78
C LEU A 292 -3.32 7.05 18.00
N ALA A 293 -3.73 5.86 18.42
CA ALA A 293 -4.49 5.69 19.65
C ALA A 293 -3.61 6.00 20.87
N PHE A 294 -4.17 6.78 21.79
CA PHE A 294 -3.66 6.98 23.13
C PHE A 294 -4.72 6.46 24.11
N ASP A 295 -4.31 6.13 25.33
CA ASP A 295 -5.26 5.86 26.41
C ASP A 295 -6.11 7.11 26.72
N ASP A 296 -7.26 6.89 27.36
CA ASP A 296 -8.25 7.94 27.63
C ASP A 296 -7.67 9.10 28.46
N ASP A 297 -6.81 8.79 29.43
CA ASP A 297 -6.18 9.80 30.30
C ASP A 297 -5.21 10.68 29.51
N THR A 298 -4.37 10.07 28.66
CA THR A 298 -3.46 10.78 27.77
C THR A 298 -4.22 11.62 26.74
N MET A 299 -5.31 11.10 26.16
CA MET A 299 -6.16 11.85 25.24
C MET A 299 -6.83 13.04 25.93
N PHE A 300 -7.28 12.88 27.17
CA PHE A 300 -7.87 13.97 27.94
C PHE A 300 -6.84 15.09 28.20
N ALA A 301 -5.62 14.73 28.61
CA ALA A 301 -4.54 15.68 28.85
C ALA A 301 -4.15 16.42 27.55
N LEU A 302 -3.94 15.70 26.45
CA LEU A 302 -3.63 16.28 25.14
C LEU A 302 -4.73 17.24 24.67
N ASN A 303 -6.00 16.84 24.75
CA ASN A 303 -7.13 17.69 24.36
C ASN A 303 -7.20 18.98 25.19
N LYS A 304 -6.85 18.91 26.47
CA LYS A 304 -6.80 20.10 27.34
C LYS A 304 -5.68 21.05 26.91
N VAL A 305 -4.50 20.52 26.60
CA VAL A 305 -3.34 21.33 26.16
C VAL A 305 -3.57 21.92 24.76
N MET A 306 -4.15 21.15 23.82
CA MET A 306 -4.45 21.62 22.46
C MET A 306 -5.49 22.76 22.41
N LYS A 307 -6.33 22.90 23.43
CA LYS A 307 -7.30 24.01 23.56
C LYS A 307 -6.68 25.30 24.08
N ILE A 308 -5.42 25.29 24.52
CA ILE A 308 -4.72 26.49 24.98
C ILE A 308 -4.40 27.37 23.76
N PRO A 309 -4.82 28.65 23.74
CA PRO A 309 -4.77 29.49 22.54
C PRO A 309 -3.35 29.85 22.07
N ALA A 310 -2.35 29.75 22.96
CA ALA A 310 -0.94 29.96 22.61
C ALA A 310 -0.01 29.16 23.55
N GLY A 311 0.98 28.49 22.98
CA GLY A 311 1.95 27.67 23.72
C GLY A 311 2.78 26.80 22.77
N ILE A 312 3.78 26.10 23.32
CA ILE A 312 4.61 25.17 22.56
C ILE A 312 4.30 23.74 23.04
N ILE A 313 3.96 22.86 22.11
CA ILE A 313 3.88 21.41 22.34
C ILE A 313 5.13 20.79 21.72
N VAL A 314 5.94 20.13 22.55
CA VAL A 314 7.18 19.47 22.10
C VAL A 314 6.94 17.97 22.03
N MET A 315 6.95 17.42 20.82
CA MET A 315 6.96 15.98 20.60
C MET A 315 8.41 15.51 20.47
N SER A 316 8.89 14.72 21.44
CA SER A 316 10.23 14.17 21.44
C SER A 316 10.21 12.64 21.32
N GLY A 317 11.25 12.08 20.72
CA GLY A 317 11.39 10.64 20.51
C GLY A 317 12.44 10.34 19.45
N PRO A 318 12.93 9.09 19.34
CA PRO A 318 13.95 8.70 18.36
C PRO A 318 13.42 8.78 16.91
N THR A 319 14.32 8.79 15.92
CA THR A 319 13.94 8.78 14.50
C THR A 319 13.03 7.58 14.18
N GLY A 320 11.91 7.81 13.48
CA GLY A 320 10.94 6.75 13.15
C GLY A 320 9.84 6.50 14.19
N SER A 321 9.83 7.22 15.32
CA SER A 321 8.82 7.05 16.38
C SER A 321 7.43 7.63 16.08
N GLY A 322 7.09 7.91 14.82
CA GLY A 322 5.78 8.46 14.44
C GLY A 322 5.50 9.91 14.87
N LYS A 323 6.55 10.76 14.99
CA LYS A 323 6.39 12.20 15.36
C LYS A 323 5.80 13.08 14.26
N SER A 324 5.96 12.68 13.00
CA SER A 324 5.68 13.49 11.80
C SER A 324 4.40 13.05 11.12
#